data_AF-Q5P4J0-F1
#
_entry.id   AF-Q5P4J0-F1
#
_cell.length_a   1.000
_cell.length_b   1.000
_cell.length_c   1.000
_cell.angle_alpha   90.00
_cell.angle_beta   90.00
_cell.angle_gamma   90.00
#
_symmetry.space_group_name_H-M   'P 1'
#
loop_
_entity.id
_entity.type
_entity.pdbx_description
1 polymer ?
#
loop_
_entity_poly.entity_id
_entity_poly.type
_entity_poly.pdbx_seq_one_letter_code
_entity_poly.pdbx_strand_id
1 'polypeptide(L)' 'MKPRFPLSLPAAVAVLLLLAGCSDEPQVARYEQGRYEGKADARPWEGGAFNGDKAAWERALHDRVRSQNEYQRVE' A
#
# COMPACT_ATOMS: atom_id res chain seq x y z
N MET A 1 6.25 23.63 54.05
CA MET A 1 6.07 24.78 53.14
C MET A 1 5.15 24.33 52.00
N LYS A 2 4.00 24.97 51.80
CA LYS A 2 3.02 24.56 50.77
C LYS A 2 3.32 25.31 49.47
N PRO A 3 3.61 24.62 48.35
CA PRO A 3 3.95 25.28 47.11
C PRO A 3 2.71 26.02 46.61
N ARG A 4 2.84 27.34 46.41
CA ARG A 4 1.81 28.17 45.80
C ARG A 4 2.10 28.21 44.31
N PHE A 5 1.53 27.28 43.57
CA PHE A 5 1.60 27.32 42.11
C PHE A 5 0.65 28.43 41.62
N PRO A 6 1.13 29.37 40.80
CA PRO A 6 0.25 30.38 40.20
C PRO A 6 -0.81 29.70 39.34
N LEU A 7 -2.06 30.16 39.45
CA LEU A 7 -3.24 29.63 38.75
C LEU A 7 -3.08 29.59 37.21
N SER A 8 -2.13 30.35 36.66
CA SER A 8 -1.78 30.38 35.24
C SER A 8 -0.97 29.18 34.74
N LEU A 9 -0.27 28.47 35.64
CA LEU A 9 0.56 27.31 35.28
C LEU A 9 -0.25 26.14 34.70
N PRO A 10 -1.38 25.70 35.28
CA PRO A 10 -2.20 24.63 34.69
C PRO A 10 -2.80 25.02 33.33
N ALA A 11 -3.16 26.30 33.14
CA ALA A 11 -3.71 26.78 31.87
C ALA A 11 -2.67 26.73 30.74
N ALA A 12 -1.42 27.12 31.02
CA ALA A 12 -0.34 27.03 30.04
C ALA A 12 -0.04 25.57 29.64
N VAL A 13 -0.06 24.65 30.60
CA VAL A 13 0.14 23.21 30.33
C VAL A 13 -0.99 22.64 29.45
N ALA A 14 -2.24 23.02 29.71
CA ALA A 14 -3.38 22.57 28.91
C ALA A 14 -3.29 23.01 27.45
N VAL A 15 -2.84 24.25 27.20
CA VAL A 15 -2.64 24.76 25.83
C VAL A 15 -1.56 23.98 25.09
N LEU A 16 -0.42 23.70 25.74
CA LEU A 16 0.67 22.94 25.10
C LEU A 16 0.25 21.51 24.73
N LEU A 17 -0.59 20.87 25.55
CA LEU A 17 -1.13 19.53 25.24
C LEU A 17 -2.09 19.55 24.03
N LEU A 18 -2.87 20.61 23.85
CA LEU A 18 -3.76 20.76 22.69
C LEU A 18 -2.97 20.97 21.39
N LEU A 19 -1.85 21.68 21.43
CA LEU A 19 -0.98 21.87 20.27
C LEU A 19 -0.19 20.60 19.91
N ALA A 20 0.12 19.74 20.89
CA ALA A 20 0.85 18.49 20.66
C ALA A 20 0.05 17.43 19.89
N GLY A 21 -1.29 17.56 19.79
CA GLY A 21 -2.14 16.64 19.04
C GLY A 21 -2.10 16.80 17.52
N CYS A 22 -1.39 17.81 17.00
CA CYS A 22 -1.32 18.11 15.56
C CYS A 22 -0.05 17.56 14.89
N SER A 23 0.58 16.53 15.47
CA SER A 23 1.73 15.86 14.84
C SER A 23 1.24 15.00 13.67
N ASP A 24 1.84 15.20 12.50
CA ASP A 24 1.57 14.40 11.31
C ASP A 24 2.03 12.96 11.56
N GLU A 25 1.08 12.01 11.63
CA GLU A 25 1.40 10.59 11.63
C GLU A 25 1.91 10.23 10.22
N PRO A 26 2.94 9.40 10.07
CA PRO A 26 3.37 8.96 8.76
C PRO A 26 2.20 8.35 7.99
N GLN A 27 1.77 9.01 6.90
CA GLN A 27 0.69 8.55 6.02
C GLN A 27 1.09 7.38 5.13
N VAL A 28 2.31 6.87 5.30
CA VAL A 28 2.85 5.74 4.57
C VAL A 28 2.74 4.49 5.43
N ALA A 29 2.39 3.36 4.81
CA ALA A 29 2.40 2.06 5.48
C ALA A 29 3.77 1.85 6.15
N ARG A 30 3.75 1.43 7.42
CA ARG A 30 4.97 1.15 8.18
C ARG A 30 5.77 0.08 7.43
N TYR A 31 6.98 0.42 7.00
CA TYR A 31 7.83 -0.51 6.29
C TYR A 31 8.37 -1.56 7.28
N GLU A 32 7.98 -2.82 7.09
CA GLU A 32 8.57 -3.98 7.76
C GLU A 32 9.49 -4.69 6.77
N GLN A 33 10.78 -4.81 7.12
CA GLN A 33 11.77 -5.42 6.24
C GLN A 33 11.38 -6.87 5.92
N GLY A 34 11.25 -7.17 4.63
CA GLY A 34 10.87 -8.50 4.15
C GLY A 34 9.36 -8.77 4.14
N ARG A 35 8.53 -7.78 4.48
CA ARG A 35 7.08 -7.90 4.46
C ARG A 35 6.44 -6.85 3.56
N TYR A 36 5.63 -7.32 2.62
CA TYR A 36 4.82 -6.46 1.78
C TYR A 36 3.50 -6.18 2.50
N GLU A 37 3.30 -4.94 2.96
CA GLU A 37 2.08 -4.48 3.65
C GLU A 37 0.98 -4.01 2.67
N GLY A 38 1.23 -4.07 1.36
CA GLY A 38 0.23 -3.76 0.36
C GLY A 38 -0.80 -4.88 0.18
N LYS A 39 -1.84 -4.61 -0.62
CA LYS A 39 -2.79 -5.65 -1.03
C LYS A 39 -2.04 -6.75 -1.80
N ALA A 40 -2.24 -8.01 -1.45
CA ALA A 40 -1.69 -9.12 -2.21
C ALA A 40 -2.00 -8.98 -3.71
N ASP A 41 -0.95 -9.07 -4.54
CA ASP A 41 -1.08 -9.07 -5.99
C ASP A 41 -1.83 -10.33 -6.44
N ALA A 42 -2.90 -10.13 -7.21
CA ALA A 42 -3.59 -11.24 -7.84
C ALA A 42 -2.81 -11.67 -9.08
N ARG A 43 -2.66 -12.99 -9.27
CA ARG A 43 -2.02 -13.52 -10.48
C ARG A 43 -2.94 -13.24 -11.69
N PRO A 44 -2.40 -13.02 -12.91
CA PRO A 44 -3.20 -12.60 -14.06
C PRO A 44 -4.35 -13.54 -14.44
N TRP A 45 -4.24 -14.82 -14.09
CA TRP A 45 -5.25 -15.85 -14.36
C TRP A 45 -6.28 -16.02 -13.25
N GLU A 46 -6.11 -15.41 -12.07
CA GLU A 46 -6.99 -15.65 -10.91
C GLU A 46 -8.40 -15.08 -11.04
N GLY A 47 -8.62 -14.12 -11.95
CA GLY A 47 -9.92 -13.49 -12.15
C GLY A 47 -10.23 -13.16 -13.62
N GLY A 48 -11.26 -12.35 -13.82
CA GLY A 48 -11.63 -11.83 -15.14
C GLY A 48 -11.97 -12.93 -16.15
N ALA A 49 -11.35 -12.88 -17.33
CA ALA A 49 -11.63 -13.81 -18.43
C ALA A 49 -11.18 -15.26 -18.16
N PHE A 50 -10.22 -15.45 -17.25
CA PHE A 50 -9.59 -16.76 -17.02
C PHE A 50 -10.13 -17.48 -15.77
N ASN A 51 -10.76 -16.76 -14.83
CA ASN A 51 -11.48 -17.34 -13.69
C ASN A 51 -10.72 -18.44 -12.92
N GLY A 52 -9.41 -18.29 -12.75
CA GLY A 52 -8.53 -19.25 -12.08
C GLY A 52 -7.81 -20.23 -13.02
N ASP A 53 -8.16 -20.30 -14.31
CA ASP A 53 -7.54 -21.21 -15.27
C ASP A 53 -6.19 -20.66 -15.77
N LYS A 54 -5.12 -21.08 -15.08
CA LYS A 54 -3.73 -20.78 -15.45
C LYS A 54 -3.37 -21.30 -16.85
N ALA A 55 -3.87 -22.48 -17.23
CA ALA A 55 -3.50 -23.10 -18.49
C ALA A 55 -4.15 -22.36 -19.68
N ALA A 56 -5.39 -21.90 -19.53
CA ALA A 56 -6.02 -21.03 -20.52
C ALA A 56 -5.26 -19.70 -20.68
N TRP A 57 -4.82 -19.10 -19.58
CA TRP A 57 -4.02 -17.88 -19.62
C TRP A 57 -2.66 -18.09 -20.30
N GLU A 58 -1.94 -19.18 -19.99
CA GLU A 58 -0.65 -19.49 -20.62
C GLU A 58 -0.80 -19.71 -22.13
N ARG A 59 -1.83 -20.45 -22.57
CA ARG A 59 -2.12 -20.63 -24.00
C ARG A 59 -2.41 -19.30 -24.69
N ALA A 60 -3.27 -18.47 -24.12
CA ALA A 60 -3.58 -17.15 -24.68
C ALA A 60 -2.34 -16.26 -24.78
N LEU A 61 -1.43 -16.35 -23.79
CA LEU A 61 -0.16 -15.64 -23.82
C LEU A 61 0.75 -16.13 -24.96
N HIS A 62 0.87 -17.45 -25.13
CA HIS A 62 1.65 -18.04 -26.23
C HIS A 62 1.11 -17.65 -27.61
N ASP A 63 -0.22 -17.70 -27.79
CA ASP A 63 -0.86 -17.32 -29.03
C ASP A 63 -0.63 -15.84 -29.36
N ARG A 64 -0.70 -14.96 -28.34
CA ARG A 64 -0.38 -13.54 -28.47
C ARG A 64 1.09 -13.29 -28.86
N VAL A 65 2.02 -14.08 -28.34
CA VAL A 65 3.44 -13.95 -28.71
C VAL A 65 3.64 -14.37 -30.16
N ARG A 66 3.03 -15.48 -30.59
CA ARG A 66 3.06 -15.95 -31.97
C ARG A 66 2.48 -14.90 -32.93
N SER A 67 1.33 -14.32 -32.60
CA SER A 67 0.66 -13.34 -33.46
C SER A 67 1.40 -12.01 -33.57
N GLN A 68 2.38 -11.74 -32.70
CA GLN A 68 3.22 -10.54 -32.74
C GLN A 68 4.63 -10.83 -33.25
N ASN A 69 4.98 -12.09 -33.54
CA ASN A 69 6.27 -12.44 -34.10
C ASN A 69 6.24 -12.30 -35.62
N GLU A 70 6.83 -11.22 -36.14
CA GLU A 70 6.84 -10.92 -37.58
C GLU A 70 7.56 -11.99 -38.42
N TYR A 71 8.56 -12.70 -37.87
CA TYR A 71 9.18 -13.83 -38.57
C TYR A 71 8.17 -14.94 -38.84
N GLN A 72 7.22 -15.18 -37.93
CA GLN A 72 6.16 -16.17 -38.14
C GLN A 72 4.97 -15.65 -38.97
N ARG A 73 4.90 -14.36 -39.27
CA ARG A 73 3.79 -13.75 -40.02
C ARG A 73 4.07 -13.61 -41.52
N VAL A 74 5.34 -13.50 -41.90
CA VAL A 74 5.74 -13.09 -43.27
C VAL A 74 6.45 -14.21 -44.04
N GLU A 75 6.96 -15.24 -43.36
CA GLU A 75 7.47 -16.47 -43.99
C GLU A 75 6.32 -17.38 -44.48
#